data_AF-A0A927L4I1-F1
#
_entry.id   AF-A0A927L4I1-F1
#
_cell.length_a   1.000
_cell.length_b   1.000
_cell.length_c   1.000
_cell.angle_alpha   90.00
_cell.angle_beta   90.00
_cell.angle_gamma   90.00
#
_symmetry.space_group_name_H-M   'P 1'
#
loop_
_entity.id
_entity.type
_entity.pdbx_description
1 polymer ?
#
loop_
_entity_poly.entity_id
_entity_poly.type
_entity_poly.pdbx_seq_one_letter_code
_entity_poly.pdbx_strand_id
1 'polypeptide(L)'
;MHDDVVQAQYAQLRSAALEVLDAMPDAADSSPQFHDALKSLRAALEGGTPRRSLPTRSSPDPFEHSLVARSYVGQRAEPISLAERAVELRRRLEGDRDLEDRLPGEPSRNVAITELRAMIVAGLLEELAARLSPGAAFGPGRGGEELARLAKDLADELLARTFVGE
;
A
#
# COMPACT_ATOMS: atom_id res chain seq x y z
N MET A 1 46.74 -14.60 2.28
CA MET A 1 46.18 -15.45 3.34
C MET A 1 45.79 -14.67 4.59
N HIS A 2 46.70 -13.95 5.27
CA HIS A 2 46.31 -13.17 6.46
C HIS A 2 45.45 -11.94 6.10
N ASP A 3 45.78 -11.24 5.01
CA ASP A 3 44.97 -10.10 4.50
C ASP A 3 43.56 -10.52 4.08
N ASP A 4 43.39 -11.69 3.45
CA ASP A 4 42.08 -12.17 2.99
C ASP A 4 41.12 -12.45 4.16
N VAL A 5 41.66 -12.94 5.27
CA VAL A 5 40.89 -13.22 6.49
C VAL A 5 40.46 -11.91 7.17
N VAL A 6 41.37 -10.95 7.26
CA VAL A 6 41.08 -9.61 7.82
C VAL A 6 40.05 -8.89 6.96
N GLN A 7 40.16 -8.96 5.64
CA GLN A 7 39.21 -8.35 4.72
C GLN A 7 37.81 -8.98 4.82
N ALA A 8 37.73 -10.31 4.98
CA ALA A 8 36.46 -11.00 5.20
C ALA A 8 35.81 -10.60 6.54
N GLN A 9 36.60 -10.44 7.60
CA GLN A 9 36.11 -9.97 8.91
C GLN A 9 35.56 -8.54 8.83
N TYR A 10 36.27 -7.63 8.15
CA TYR A 10 35.78 -6.26 7.94
C TYR A 10 34.49 -6.21 7.10
N ALA A 11 34.39 -7.04 6.06
CA ALA A 11 33.18 -7.14 5.26
C ALA A 11 31.98 -7.65 6.08
N GLN A 12 32.21 -8.63 6.94
CA GLN A 12 31.21 -9.19 7.84
C GLN A 12 30.76 -8.18 8.90
N LEU A 13 31.70 -7.44 9.50
CA LEU A 13 31.40 -6.38 10.46
C LEU A 13 30.60 -5.25 9.82
N ARG A 14 31.00 -4.85 8.60
CA ARG A 14 30.29 -3.81 7.83
C ARG A 14 28.85 -4.24 7.50
N SER A 15 28.65 -5.49 7.10
CA SER A 15 27.32 -6.02 6.81
C SER A 15 26.42 -6.00 8.05
N ALA A 16 26.93 -6.46 9.20
CA ALA A 16 26.17 -6.45 10.45
C ALA A 16 25.85 -5.03 10.94
N ALA A 17 26.74 -4.07 10.71
CA ALA A 17 26.49 -2.67 11.05
C ALA A 17 25.39 -2.04 10.18
N LEU A 18 25.34 -2.38 8.88
CA LEU A 18 24.26 -1.93 7.99
C LEU A 18 22.90 -2.50 8.41
N GLU A 19 22.83 -3.77 8.81
CA GLU A 19 21.59 -4.38 9.31
C GLU A 19 21.02 -3.64 10.55
N VAL A 20 21.88 -3.11 11.42
CA VAL A 20 21.45 -2.30 12.59
C VAL A 20 20.89 -0.95 12.16
N LEU A 21 21.51 -0.32 11.15
CA LEU A 21 21.03 0.96 10.62
C LEU A 21 19.66 0.80 9.94
N ASP A 22 19.48 -0.26 9.17
CA ASP A 22 18.21 -0.56 8.49
C ASP A 22 17.09 -0.93 9.47
N ALA A 23 17.43 -1.57 10.60
CA ALA A 23 16.47 -1.99 11.62
C ALA A 23 16.18 -0.90 12.68
N MET A 24 16.77 0.29 12.57
CA MET A 24 16.61 1.36 13.54
C MET A 24 15.17 1.86 13.55
N PRO A 25 14.44 1.82 14.68
CA PRO A 25 13.05 2.25 14.72
C PRO A 25 12.93 3.78 14.68
N ASP A 26 11.99 4.29 13.88
CA ASP A 26 11.69 5.73 13.77
C ASP A 26 10.99 6.33 15.02
N ALA A 27 10.50 5.48 15.92
CA ALA A 27 9.83 5.87 17.16
C ALA A 27 10.34 5.05 18.36
N ALA A 28 10.06 5.52 19.58
CA ALA A 28 10.61 5.01 20.84
C ALA A 28 10.33 3.52 21.18
N ASP A 29 9.58 2.81 20.36
CA ASP A 29 9.32 1.39 20.54
C ASP A 29 10.44 0.55 19.92
N SER A 30 11.20 -0.11 20.79
CA SER A 30 12.30 -0.99 20.41
C SER A 30 11.75 -2.23 19.71
N SER A 31 11.88 -2.29 18.37
CA SER A 31 11.48 -3.44 17.58
C SER A 31 12.33 -4.68 17.95
N PRO A 32 11.73 -5.89 18.03
CA PRO A 32 12.48 -7.15 18.18
C PRO A 32 13.57 -7.32 17.12
N GLN A 33 13.36 -6.75 15.92
CA GLN A 33 14.31 -6.79 14.81
C GLN A 33 15.56 -5.95 15.09
N PHE A 34 15.40 -4.77 15.69
CA PHE A 34 16.52 -3.93 16.11
C PHE A 34 17.38 -4.65 17.14
N HIS A 35 16.73 -5.32 18.09
CA HIS A 35 17.42 -6.08 19.14
C HIS A 35 18.18 -7.29 18.58
N ASP A 36 17.62 -7.99 17.59
CA ASP A 36 18.31 -9.10 16.92
C ASP A 36 19.45 -8.63 16.01
N ALA A 37 19.30 -7.48 15.33
CA ALA A 37 20.39 -6.85 14.57
C ALA A 37 21.57 -6.47 15.49
N LEU A 38 21.30 -5.91 16.68
CA LEU A 38 22.34 -5.61 17.67
C LEU A 38 23.07 -6.86 18.17
N LYS A 39 22.35 -7.99 18.36
CA LYS A 39 22.97 -9.27 18.70
C LYS A 39 23.87 -9.78 17.58
N SER A 40 23.46 -9.63 16.32
CA SER A 40 24.28 -10.02 15.16
C SER A 40 25.54 -9.16 15.03
N LEU A 41 25.45 -7.85 15.27
CA LEU A 41 26.62 -6.97 15.32
C LEU A 41 27.58 -7.35 16.45
N ARG A 42 27.05 -7.64 17.65
CA ARG A 42 27.85 -8.11 18.78
C ARG A 42 28.56 -9.42 18.46
N ALA A 43 27.88 -10.38 17.85
CA ALA A 43 28.49 -11.65 17.45
C ALA A 43 29.62 -11.45 16.42
N ALA A 44 29.45 -10.51 15.48
CA ALA A 44 30.49 -10.18 14.49
C ALA A 44 31.72 -9.51 15.14
N LEU A 45 31.53 -8.66 16.15
CA LEU A 45 32.62 -8.04 16.93
C LEU A 45 33.39 -9.07 17.77
N GLU A 46 32.71 -10.09 18.29
CA GLU A 46 33.32 -11.18 19.08
C GLU A 46 34.00 -12.25 18.20
N GLY A 47 34.01 -12.08 16.87
CA GLY A 47 34.61 -13.02 15.92
C GLY A 47 33.76 -14.28 15.67
N GLY A 48 32.51 -14.28 16.13
CA GLY A 48 31.54 -15.32 15.87
C GLY A 48 30.87 -15.15 14.50
N THR A 49 30.32 -16.24 13.96
CA THR A 49 29.44 -16.16 12.78
C THR A 49 28.09 -15.53 13.18
N PRO A 50 27.75 -14.33 12.68
CA PRO A 50 26.46 -13.71 12.92
C PRO A 50 25.36 -14.64 12.38
N ARG A 51 24.30 -14.81 13.17
CA ARG A 51 23.08 -15.45 12.68
C ARG A 51 22.46 -14.48 11.69
N ARG A 52 22.52 -14.82 10.40
CA ARG A 52 21.83 -14.07 9.36
C ARG A 52 20.34 -14.08 9.70
N SER A 53 19.86 -12.95 10.21
CA SER A 53 18.44 -12.71 10.38
C SER A 53 17.84 -12.80 8.99
N LEU A 54 17.08 -13.85 8.71
CA LEU A 54 16.27 -13.87 7.50
C LEU A 54 15.43 -12.58 7.55
N PRO A 55 15.42 -11.76 6.49
CA PRO A 55 14.61 -10.55 6.48
C PRO A 55 13.19 -10.99 6.80
N THR A 56 12.73 -10.64 8.00
CA THR A 56 11.36 -10.89 8.39
C THR A 56 10.59 -10.00 7.43
N ARG A 57 9.83 -10.60 6.51
CA ARG A 57 8.99 -9.84 5.59
C ARG A 57 8.19 -8.88 6.46
N SER A 58 8.50 -7.59 6.39
CA SER A 58 7.71 -6.56 7.03
C SER A 58 6.29 -6.79 6.52
N SER A 59 5.35 -6.96 7.46
CA SER A 59 3.95 -7.03 7.07
C SER A 59 3.65 -5.74 6.29
N PRO A 60 3.03 -5.83 5.09
CA PRO A 60 2.74 -4.64 4.31
C PRO A 60 1.93 -3.69 5.17
N ASP A 61 2.34 -2.42 5.22
CA ASP A 61 1.61 -1.41 5.98
C ASP A 61 0.23 -1.20 5.32
N PRO A 62 -0.88 -1.47 6.02
CA PRO A 62 -2.23 -1.28 5.48
C PRO A 62 -2.56 0.18 5.14
N PHE A 63 -1.81 1.17 5.68
CA PHE A 63 -1.98 2.58 5.32
C PHE A 63 -1.33 2.95 4.00
N GLU A 64 -0.38 2.14 3.52
CA GLU A 64 0.35 2.38 2.28
C GLU A 64 -0.02 1.37 1.19
N HIS A 65 -0.45 0.16 1.58
CA HIS A 65 -0.67 -0.97 0.67
C HIS A 65 -2.06 -1.57 0.76
N SER A 66 -2.58 -2.01 -0.38
CA SER A 66 -3.76 -2.87 -0.42
C SER A 66 -3.39 -4.29 0.02
N LEU A 67 -4.01 -4.77 1.09
CA LEU A 67 -3.84 -6.16 1.54
C LEU A 67 -4.63 -7.17 0.70
N VAL A 68 -5.64 -6.70 -0.02
CA VAL A 68 -6.56 -7.52 -0.83
C VAL A 68 -6.20 -7.52 -2.31
N ALA A 69 -5.56 -6.46 -2.82
CA ALA A 69 -5.09 -6.38 -4.19
C ALA A 69 -3.59 -6.67 -4.25
N ARG A 70 -3.19 -7.57 -5.15
CA ARG A 70 -1.79 -7.96 -5.35
C ARG A 70 -1.43 -7.91 -6.82
N SER A 71 -0.23 -7.45 -7.10
CA SER A 71 0.42 -7.56 -8.40
C SER A 71 1.21 -8.86 -8.45
N TYR A 72 1.21 -9.52 -9.60
CA TYR A 72 2.00 -10.73 -9.80
C TYR A 72 3.22 -10.39 -10.66
N VAL A 73 4.41 -10.40 -10.05
CA VAL A 73 5.68 -10.25 -10.74
C VAL A 73 6.33 -11.64 -10.83
N GLY A 74 6.23 -12.26 -12.02
CA GLY A 74 6.59 -13.66 -12.22
C GLY A 74 5.65 -14.59 -11.44
N GLN A 75 6.18 -15.34 -10.47
CA GLN A 75 5.40 -16.21 -9.57
C GLN A 75 5.12 -15.58 -8.20
N ARG A 76 5.52 -14.32 -7.97
CA ARG A 76 5.40 -13.66 -6.68
C ARG A 76 4.21 -12.71 -6.67
N ALA A 77 3.35 -12.85 -5.66
CA ALA A 77 2.28 -11.91 -5.38
C ALA A 77 2.79 -10.84 -4.40
N GLU A 78 2.91 -9.61 -4.88
CA GLU A 78 3.34 -8.45 -4.09
C GLU A 78 2.14 -7.53 -3.84
N PRO A 79 1.96 -7.01 -2.61
CA PRO A 79 0.93 -6.01 -2.33
C PRO A 79 1.15 -4.77 -3.20
N ILE A 80 0.07 -4.21 -3.73
CA ILE A 80 0.15 -2.95 -4.48
C ILE A 80 -0.07 -1.77 -3.54
N SER A 81 0.57 -0.65 -3.82
CA SER A 81 0.32 0.58 -3.05
C SER A 81 -1.11 1.08 -3.27
N LEU A 82 -1.65 1.84 -2.31
CA LEU A 82 -2.97 2.45 -2.45
C LEU A 82 -3.02 3.48 -3.60
N ALA A 83 -1.91 4.20 -3.84
CA ALA A 83 -1.76 5.10 -4.99
C ALA A 83 -1.82 4.34 -6.32
N GLU A 84 -1.05 3.25 -6.47
CA GLU A 84 -1.11 2.41 -7.68
C GLU A 84 -2.52 1.82 -7.87
N ARG A 85 -3.19 1.42 -6.79
CA ARG A 85 -4.58 0.96 -6.86
C ARG A 85 -5.51 2.05 -7.38
N ALA A 86 -5.35 3.30 -6.93
CA ALA A 86 -6.16 4.42 -7.39
C ALA A 86 -5.98 4.65 -8.90
N VAL A 87 -4.74 4.60 -9.40
CA VAL A 87 -4.45 4.70 -10.83
C VAL A 87 -5.08 3.54 -11.62
N GLU A 88 -4.98 2.31 -11.13
CA GLU A 88 -5.58 1.14 -11.77
C GLU A 88 -7.11 1.28 -11.87
N LEU A 89 -7.75 1.69 -10.77
CA LEU A 89 -9.20 1.91 -10.72
C LEU A 89 -9.63 3.03 -11.65
N ARG A 90 -8.92 4.17 -11.65
CA ARG A 90 -9.21 5.29 -12.56
C ARG A 90 -9.15 4.84 -14.02
N ARG A 91 -8.07 4.17 -14.42
CA ARG A 91 -7.94 3.64 -15.80
C ARG A 91 -9.07 2.68 -16.16
N ARG A 92 -9.52 1.84 -15.23
CA ARG A 92 -10.63 0.89 -15.46
C ARG A 92 -11.96 1.60 -15.62
N LEU A 93 -12.19 2.68 -14.88
CA LEU A 93 -13.40 3.49 -14.98
C LEU A 93 -13.41 4.32 -16.27
N GLU A 94 -12.28 4.93 -16.63
CA GLU A 94 -12.11 5.68 -17.88
C GLU A 94 -12.22 4.78 -19.12
N GLY A 95 -11.77 3.52 -19.02
CA GLY A 95 -11.90 2.53 -20.07
C GLY A 95 -13.24 1.78 -20.08
N ASP A 96 -14.20 2.17 -19.23
CA ASP A 96 -15.54 1.60 -19.28
C ASP A 96 -16.29 2.16 -20.50
N ARG A 97 -17.31 1.42 -20.91
CA ARG A 97 -18.10 1.67 -22.12
C ARG A 97 -19.06 2.84 -21.93
N ASP A 98 -19.30 3.57 -23.02
CA ASP A 98 -20.20 4.72 -23.03
C ASP A 98 -21.67 4.32 -22.81
N LEU A 99 -22.46 5.30 -22.39
CA LEU A 99 -23.90 5.15 -22.26
C LEU A 99 -24.50 4.81 -23.64
N GLU A 100 -25.26 3.71 -23.72
CA GLU A 100 -25.84 3.20 -24.97
C GLU A 100 -24.81 2.63 -25.97
N ASP A 101 -23.59 2.30 -25.53
CA ASP A 101 -22.63 1.57 -26.35
C ASP A 101 -23.12 0.13 -26.62
N ARG A 102 -23.80 -0.04 -27.76
CA ARG A 102 -24.36 -1.31 -28.26
C ARG A 102 -24.42 -1.33 -29.78
N LEU A 103 -24.34 -2.54 -30.35
CA LEU A 103 -24.57 -2.74 -31.78
C LEU A 103 -26.06 -2.52 -32.14
N PRO A 104 -26.36 -2.06 -33.37
CA PRO A 104 -27.73 -1.92 -33.82
C PRO A 104 -28.51 -3.24 -33.70
N GLY A 105 -29.63 -3.21 -32.99
CA GLY A 105 -30.49 -4.38 -32.76
C GLY A 105 -30.20 -5.18 -31.48
N GLU A 106 -29.13 -4.88 -30.74
CA GLU A 106 -28.89 -5.49 -29.43
C GLU A 106 -29.71 -4.82 -28.32
N PRO A 107 -30.10 -5.56 -27.26
CA PRO A 107 -30.75 -4.95 -26.10
C PRO A 107 -29.81 -3.96 -25.40
N SER A 108 -30.39 -2.93 -24.74
CA SER A 108 -29.59 -2.01 -23.93
C SER A 108 -28.89 -2.77 -22.81
N ARG A 109 -27.60 -2.44 -22.62
CA ARG A 109 -26.75 -3.03 -21.57
C ARG A 109 -26.59 -2.06 -20.39
N ASN A 110 -27.29 -0.93 -20.41
CA ASN A 110 -27.24 0.09 -19.39
C ASN A 110 -27.91 -0.41 -18.10
N VAL A 111 -27.25 -0.22 -16.97
CA VAL A 111 -27.80 -0.55 -15.65
C VAL A 111 -28.40 0.71 -15.05
N ALA A 112 -29.72 0.72 -14.88
CA ALA A 112 -30.38 1.81 -14.17
C ALA A 112 -30.11 1.70 -12.67
N ILE A 113 -29.48 2.73 -12.08
CA ILE A 113 -29.33 2.88 -10.64
C ILE A 113 -30.40 3.86 -10.17
N THR A 114 -31.20 3.45 -9.18
CA THR A 114 -32.20 4.35 -8.59
C THR A 114 -31.53 5.44 -7.77
N GLU A 115 -32.18 6.59 -7.63
CA GLU A 115 -31.69 7.73 -6.84
C GLU A 115 -31.23 7.31 -5.44
N LEU A 116 -32.10 6.64 -4.67
CA LEU A 116 -31.76 6.16 -3.34
C LEU A 116 -30.54 5.23 -3.33
N ARG A 117 -30.39 4.37 -4.35
CA ARG A 117 -29.23 3.48 -4.43
C ARG A 117 -27.96 4.27 -4.75
N ALA A 118 -28.02 5.25 -5.63
CA ALA A 118 -26.89 6.13 -5.94
C ALA A 118 -26.47 6.96 -4.71
N MET A 119 -27.42 7.48 -3.93
CA MET A 119 -27.14 8.18 -2.66
C MET A 119 -26.44 7.27 -1.64
N ILE A 120 -26.91 6.02 -1.48
CA ILE A 120 -26.27 5.05 -0.58
C ILE A 120 -24.82 4.77 -1.02
N VAL A 121 -24.60 4.54 -2.33
CA VAL A 121 -23.26 4.28 -2.87
C VAL A 121 -22.35 5.49 -2.66
N ALA A 122 -22.84 6.70 -2.92
CA ALA A 122 -22.08 7.93 -2.67
C ALA A 122 -21.70 8.09 -1.20
N GLY A 123 -22.63 7.87 -0.26
CA GLY A 123 -22.34 7.94 1.17
C GLY A 123 -21.27 6.94 1.62
N LEU A 124 -21.28 5.72 1.07
CA LEU A 124 -20.23 4.72 1.35
C LEU A 124 -18.86 5.13 0.80
N LEU A 125 -18.83 5.79 -0.37
CA LEU A 125 -17.60 6.32 -0.96
C LEU A 125 -17.03 7.49 -0.14
N GLU A 126 -17.87 8.37 0.40
CA GLU A 126 -17.44 9.42 1.33
C GLU A 126 -16.86 8.84 2.62
N GLU A 127 -17.53 7.83 3.18
CA GLU A 127 -17.07 7.13 4.38
C GLU A 127 -15.72 6.45 4.15
N LEU A 128 -15.53 5.87 2.96
CA LEU A 128 -14.26 5.29 2.55
C LEU A 128 -13.17 6.37 2.42
N ALA A 129 -13.46 7.49 1.74
CA ALA A 129 -12.52 8.59 1.59
C ALA A 129 -12.05 9.13 2.95
N ALA A 130 -12.99 9.32 3.89
CA ALA A 130 -12.69 9.79 5.25
C ALA A 130 -11.79 8.82 6.03
N ARG A 131 -11.92 7.50 5.79
CA ARG A 131 -11.05 6.49 6.43
C ARG A 131 -9.69 6.35 5.79
N LEU A 132 -9.58 6.57 4.48
CA LEU A 132 -8.33 6.48 3.73
C LEU A 132 -7.43 7.70 3.93
N SER A 133 -8.01 8.86 4.22
CA SER A 133 -7.29 10.07 4.60
C SER A 133 -7.68 10.48 6.02
N PRO A 134 -7.36 9.63 7.04
CA PRO A 134 -7.78 9.93 8.39
C PRO A 134 -7.00 11.17 8.86
N GLY A 135 -7.74 12.21 9.26
CA GLY A 135 -7.13 13.48 9.65
C GLY A 135 -6.12 13.34 10.80
N ALA A 136 -5.49 14.45 11.20
CA ALA A 136 -4.37 14.50 12.16
C ALA A 136 -4.57 13.70 13.47
N ALA A 137 -5.82 13.43 13.87
CA ALA A 137 -6.17 12.58 15.00
C ALA A 137 -5.67 11.13 14.90
N PHE A 138 -5.32 10.63 13.71
CA PHE A 138 -4.87 9.25 13.48
C PHE A 138 -3.41 9.15 12.98
N GLY A 139 -2.67 10.25 12.99
CA GLY A 139 -1.27 10.32 12.54
C GLY A 139 -1.10 10.78 11.08
N PRO A 140 0.15 11.00 10.63
CA PRO A 140 0.45 11.68 9.36
C PRO A 140 0.43 10.77 8.11
N GLY A 141 -0.35 9.69 8.11
CA GLY A 141 -0.38 8.75 6.97
C GLY A 141 -0.94 9.42 5.71
N ARG A 142 -0.11 9.51 4.65
CA ARG A 142 -0.49 10.13 3.37
C ARG A 142 -0.76 9.12 2.24
N GLY A 143 -0.42 7.84 2.43
CA GLY A 143 -0.55 6.80 1.41
C GLY A 143 -1.95 6.63 0.83
N GLY A 144 -2.99 6.95 1.61
CA GLY A 144 -4.39 6.86 1.17
C GLY A 144 -4.97 8.10 0.49
N GLU A 145 -4.25 9.23 0.41
CA GLU A 145 -4.81 10.51 -0.07
C GLU A 145 -5.33 10.46 -1.52
N GLU A 146 -4.60 9.82 -2.43
CA GLU A 146 -5.02 9.73 -3.84
C GLU A 146 -6.27 8.86 -4.01
N LEU A 147 -6.35 7.76 -3.27
CA LEU A 147 -7.50 6.86 -3.30
C LEU A 147 -8.71 7.50 -2.60
N ALA A 148 -8.47 8.25 -1.52
CA ALA A 148 -9.49 9.04 -0.84
C ALA A 148 -10.07 10.11 -1.78
N ARG A 149 -9.21 10.83 -2.51
CA ARG A 149 -9.64 11.83 -3.50
C ARG A 149 -10.49 11.21 -4.60
N LEU A 150 -10.02 10.10 -5.20
CA LEU A 150 -10.80 9.39 -6.21
C LEU A 150 -12.16 8.92 -5.68
N ALA A 151 -12.22 8.38 -4.47
CA ALA A 151 -13.48 7.96 -3.86
C ALA A 151 -14.43 9.16 -3.64
N LYS A 152 -13.90 10.30 -3.20
CA LYS A 152 -14.67 11.52 -3.01
C LYS A 152 -15.18 12.10 -4.32
N ASP A 153 -14.34 12.18 -5.35
CA ASP A 153 -14.72 12.64 -6.69
C ASP A 153 -15.88 11.79 -7.24
N LEU A 154 -15.81 10.46 -7.12
CA LEU A 154 -16.87 9.55 -7.55
C LEU A 154 -18.17 9.71 -6.74
N ALA A 155 -18.07 9.97 -5.44
CA ALA A 155 -19.23 10.25 -4.61
C ALA A 155 -19.94 11.53 -5.08
N ASP A 156 -19.17 12.59 -5.32
CA ASP A 156 -19.69 13.89 -5.77
C ASP A 156 -20.32 13.77 -7.16
N GLU A 157 -19.69 13.04 -8.09
CA GLU A 157 -20.27 12.75 -9.41
C GLU A 157 -21.59 11.98 -9.34
N LEU A 158 -21.68 10.97 -8.47
CA LEU A 158 -22.91 10.20 -8.27
C LEU A 158 -24.03 11.07 -7.71
N LEU A 159 -23.74 11.90 -6.70
CA LEU A 159 -24.73 12.79 -6.11
C LEU A 159 -25.19 13.87 -7.09
N ALA A 160 -24.28 14.42 -7.89
CA ALA A 160 -24.65 15.38 -8.94
C ALA A 160 -25.65 14.79 -9.94
N ARG A 161 -25.57 13.47 -10.20
CA ARG A 161 -26.51 12.74 -11.07
C ARG A 161 -27.80 12.32 -10.38
N THR A 162 -27.87 12.36 -9.04
CA THR A 162 -29.13 12.14 -8.29
C THR A 162 -29.93 13.41 -8.12
N PHE A 163 -29.27 14.57 -8.03
CA PHE A 163 -29.91 15.89 -7.92
C PHE A 163 -30.43 16.44 -9.27
N VAL A 164 -30.98 15.57 -10.13
CA VAL A 164 -31.77 16.03 -11.27
C VAL A 164 -33.18 16.30 -10.77
N GLY A 165 -33.34 17.45 -10.11
CA GLY A 165 -34.62 18.02 -9.76
C GLY A 165 -35.11 18.95 -10.88
N GLU A 166 -36.30 18.59 -11.40
CA GLU A 166 -37.21 19.32 -12.31
C GLU A 166 -36.87 19.40 -13.81
#